data_AF-A0A803GCJ4-F1
#
_entry.id   AF-A0A803GCJ4-F1
#
_cell.length_a   1.000
_cell.length_b   1.000
_cell.length_c   1.000
_cell.angle_alpha   90.00
_cell.angle_beta   90.00
_cell.angle_gamma   90.00
#
_symmetry.space_group_name_H-M   'P 1'
#
loop_
_entity.id
_entity.type
_entity.pdbx_description
1 polymer ?
#
loop_
_entity_poly.entity_id
_entity_poly.type
_entity_poly.pdbx_seq_one_letter_code
_entity_poly.pdbx_strand_id
1 'polypeptide(L)'
;MHLHNIYKIYMNHTEKIKWFCIITIILSIILNYIFFLNKSSQIFKILFFSTLLILLINIFIRTIISKKIFIFINEIKLELSNIVWPSYKETSQITGIVILLIILTSVFLWILDGIILRVMSCILAPRL
;
A
#
# COMPACT_ATOMS: atom_id res chain seq x y z
N MET A 1 -11.76 -17.68 34.34
CA MET A 1 -10.45 -17.23 33.82
C MET A 1 -9.61 -18.36 33.21
N HIS A 2 -9.55 -19.55 33.81
CA HIS A 2 -8.71 -20.68 33.34
C HIS A 2 -9.09 -21.25 31.95
N LEU A 3 -10.39 -21.32 31.62
CA LEU A 3 -10.89 -21.86 30.33
C LEU A 3 -10.44 -21.05 29.11
N HIS A 4 -10.33 -19.72 29.25
CA HIS A 4 -9.88 -18.85 28.16
C HIS A 4 -8.42 -19.12 27.77
N ASN A 5 -7.56 -19.40 28.77
CA ASN A 5 -6.16 -19.76 28.51
C ASN A 5 -6.04 -21.11 27.79
N ILE A 6 -6.84 -22.10 28.19
CA ILE A 6 -6.84 -23.42 27.54
C ILE A 6 -7.26 -23.29 26.06
N TYR A 7 -8.32 -22.51 25.78
CA TYR A 7 -8.76 -22.25 24.41
C TYR A 7 -7.67 -21.54 23.58
N LYS A 8 -7.03 -20.52 24.16
CA LYS A 8 -5.94 -19.77 23.49
C LYS A 8 -4.74 -20.67 23.17
N ILE A 9 -4.38 -21.59 24.07
CA ILE A 9 -3.31 -22.57 23.86
C ILE A 9 -3.67 -23.51 22.71
N TYR A 10 -4.86 -24.13 22.74
CA TYR A 10 -5.30 -25.05 21.70
C TYR A 10 -5.34 -24.39 20.31
N MET A 11 -5.92 -23.20 20.23
CA MET A 11 -5.99 -22.42 19.00
C MET A 11 -4.59 -22.14 18.43
N ASN A 12 -3.62 -21.81 19.28
CA ASN A 12 -2.24 -21.55 18.86
C ASN A 12 -1.54 -22.80 18.29
N HIS A 13 -1.75 -23.98 18.87
CA HIS A 13 -1.20 -25.23 18.34
C HIS A 13 -1.79 -25.58 16.97
N THR A 14 -3.11 -25.44 16.80
CA THR A 14 -3.75 -25.70 15.49
C THR A 14 -3.26 -24.77 14.39
N GLU A 15 -3.00 -23.49 14.70
CA GLU A 15 -2.43 -22.55 13.72
C GLU A 15 -0.98 -22.88 13.37
N LYS A 16 -0.14 -23.24 14.36
CA LYS A 16 1.23 -23.67 14.10
C LYS A 16 1.28 -24.84 13.11
N ILE A 17 0.36 -25.80 13.24
CA ILE A 17 0.25 -26.94 12.31
C ILE A 17 -0.13 -26.47 10.90
N LYS A 18 -1.12 -25.57 10.75
CA LYS A 18 -1.50 -25.02 9.44
C LYS A 18 -0.35 -24.27 8.78
N TRP A 19 0.39 -23.47 9.53
CA TRP A 19 1.56 -22.74 9.04
C TRP A 19 2.69 -23.68 8.62
N PHE A 20 2.92 -24.75 9.37
CA PHE A 20 3.86 -25.79 8.98
C PHE A 20 3.45 -26.46 7.65
N CYS A 21 2.17 -26.81 7.48
CA CYS A 21 1.64 -27.33 6.21
C CYS A 21 1.87 -26.36 5.04
N ILE A 22 1.61 -25.07 5.23
CA ILE A 22 1.85 -24.02 4.22
C ILE A 22 3.31 -24.02 3.79
N ILE A 23 4.25 -24.03 4.75
CA ILE A 23 5.69 -24.04 4.48
C ILE A 23 6.09 -25.29 3.69
N THR A 24 5.59 -26.46 4.08
CA THR A 24 5.89 -27.72 3.37
C THR A 24 5.35 -27.73 1.93
N ILE A 25 4.17 -27.15 1.68
CA ILE A 25 3.60 -27.06 0.34
C ILE A 25 4.39 -26.09 -0.53
N ILE A 26 4.80 -24.94 0.02
CA ILE A 26 5.66 -23.98 -0.69
C ILE A 26 6.99 -24.64 -1.08
N LEU A 27 7.59 -25.39 -0.16
CA LEU A 27 8.81 -26.14 -0.45
C LEU A 27 8.61 -27.18 -1.54
N SER A 28 7.46 -27.90 -1.52
CA SER A 28 7.09 -28.85 -2.56
C SER A 28 6.91 -28.19 -3.94
N ILE A 29 6.34 -26.98 -3.99
CA ILE A 29 6.21 -26.19 -5.23
C ILE A 29 7.60 -25.83 -5.79
N ILE A 30 8.52 -25.38 -4.94
CA ILE A 30 9.89 -25.02 -5.34
C ILE A 30 10.65 -26.26 -5.86
N LEU A 31 10.55 -27.38 -5.15
CA LEU A 31 11.16 -28.65 -5.56
C LEU A 31 10.58 -29.17 -6.88
N ASN A 32 9.25 -29.06 -7.05
CA ASN A 32 8.58 -29.43 -8.30
C ASN A 32 9.11 -28.59 -9.46
N TYR A 33 9.20 -27.27 -9.28
CA TYR A 33 9.76 -26.37 -10.28
C TYR A 33 11.18 -26.78 -10.70
N ILE A 34 12.08 -27.04 -9.74
CA ILE A 34 13.47 -27.44 -10.02
C ILE A 34 13.54 -28.80 -10.75
N PHE A 35 12.77 -29.80 -10.30
CA PHE A 35 12.79 -31.14 -10.89
C PHE A 35 12.18 -31.19 -12.29
N PHE A 36 11.08 -30.46 -12.52
CA PHE A 36 10.38 -30.47 -13.81
C PHE A 36 11.10 -29.65 -14.90
N LEU A 37 12.04 -28.76 -14.55
CA LEU A 37 12.80 -27.95 -15.54
C LEU A 37 13.44 -28.81 -16.65
N ASN A 38 13.98 -29.98 -16.33
CA ASN A 38 14.88 -30.71 -17.23
C ASN A 38 14.26 -31.87 -18.06
N LYS A 39 13.03 -32.34 -17.76
CA LYS A 39 12.53 -33.60 -18.37
C LYS A 39 11.07 -33.64 -18.84
N SER A 40 10.22 -32.66 -18.53
CA SER A 40 8.77 -32.74 -18.78
C SER A 40 8.25 -31.81 -19.87
N SER A 41 7.20 -32.24 -20.56
CA SER A 41 6.37 -31.39 -21.43
C SER A 41 5.70 -30.25 -20.66
N GLN A 42 5.44 -29.14 -21.37
CA GLN A 42 5.01 -27.86 -20.80
C GLN A 42 3.65 -27.94 -20.09
N ILE A 43 2.74 -28.79 -20.59
CA ILE A 43 1.36 -28.90 -20.10
C ILE A 43 1.32 -29.49 -18.68
N PHE A 44 2.12 -30.52 -18.41
CA PHE A 44 2.17 -31.16 -17.08
C PHE A 44 2.72 -30.23 -16.00
N LYS A 45 3.64 -29.32 -16.35
CA LYS A 45 4.18 -28.30 -15.43
C LYS A 45 3.08 -27.38 -14.90
N ILE A 46 2.26 -26.86 -15.81
CA ILE A 46 1.17 -25.93 -15.48
C ILE A 46 0.09 -26.60 -14.63
N LEU A 47 -0.27 -27.85 -14.94
CA LEU A 47 -1.29 -28.60 -14.21
C LEU A 47 -0.87 -28.90 -12.77
N PHE A 48 0.37 -29.35 -12.57
CA PHE A 48 0.89 -29.67 -11.24
C PHE A 48 1.09 -28.42 -10.38
N PHE A 49 1.58 -27.33 -10.98
CA PHE A 49 1.71 -26.06 -10.27
C PHE A 49 0.35 -25.48 -9.86
N SER A 50 -0.64 -25.50 -10.77
CA SER A 50 -1.99 -25.00 -10.50
C SER A 50 -2.68 -25.75 -9.36
N THR A 51 -2.60 -27.08 -9.34
CA THR A 51 -3.21 -27.90 -8.28
C THR A 51 -2.60 -27.64 -6.90
N LEU A 52 -1.27 -27.55 -6.81
CA LEU A 52 -0.58 -27.19 -5.56
C LEU A 52 -0.90 -25.76 -5.10
N LEU A 53 -1.04 -24.81 -6.05
CA LEU A 53 -1.42 -23.43 -5.75
C LEU A 53 -2.84 -23.35 -5.15
N ILE A 54 -3.80 -24.08 -5.72
CA ILE A 54 -5.17 -24.17 -5.20
C ILE A 54 -5.18 -24.70 -3.76
N LEU A 55 -4.40 -25.77 -3.49
CA LEU A 55 -4.29 -26.35 -2.16
C LEU A 55 -3.70 -25.36 -1.14
N LEU A 56 -2.66 -24.63 -1.54
CA LEU A 56 -2.02 -23.60 -0.72
C LEU A 56 -3.02 -22.48 -0.36
N ILE A 57 -3.76 -21.97 -1.34
CA ILE A 57 -4.74 -20.90 -1.15
C ILE A 57 -5.86 -21.34 -0.19
N ASN A 58 -6.33 -22.58 -0.32
CA ASN A 58 -7.43 -23.11 0.48
C ASN A 58 -7.03 -23.25 1.97
N ILE A 59 -5.80 -23.69 2.23
CA ILE A 59 -5.27 -23.77 3.59
C ILE A 59 -5.04 -22.35 4.15
N PHE A 60 -4.49 -21.44 3.35
CA PHE A 60 -4.22 -20.07 3.77
C PHE A 60 -5.50 -19.33 4.19
N ILE A 61 -6.57 -19.40 3.39
CA ILE A 61 -7.87 -18.77 3.72
C ILE A 61 -8.46 -19.26 5.06
N ARG A 62 -8.15 -20.49 5.48
CA ARG A 62 -8.63 -21.08 6.73
C ARG A 62 -7.79 -20.70 7.96
N THR A 63 -6.74 -19.90 7.81
CA THR A 63 -5.91 -19.42 8.92
C THR A 63 -6.61 -18.30 9.69
N ILE A 64 -6.23 -18.14 10.96
CA ILE A 64 -6.76 -17.05 11.81
C ILE A 64 -6.30 -15.69 11.29
N ILE A 65 -5.08 -15.60 10.75
CA ILE A 65 -4.55 -14.34 10.24
C ILE A 65 -5.42 -13.81 9.08
N SER A 66 -5.84 -14.68 8.16
CA SER A 66 -6.71 -14.29 7.06
C SER A 66 -8.05 -13.76 7.55
N LYS A 67 -8.67 -14.44 8.53
CA LYS A 67 -9.92 -13.96 9.15
C LYS A 67 -9.77 -12.59 9.80
N LYS A 68 -8.66 -12.35 10.52
CA LYS A 68 -8.37 -11.04 11.13
C LYS A 68 -8.24 -9.94 10.08
N ILE A 69 -7.56 -10.23 8.96
CA ILE A 69 -7.40 -9.27 7.85
C ILE A 69 -8.77 -8.93 7.24
N PHE A 70 -9.64 -9.92 7.01
CA PHE A 70 -10.99 -9.66 6.50
C PHE A 70 -11.82 -8.78 7.45
N ILE A 71 -11.75 -9.04 8.75
CA ILE A 71 -12.42 -8.22 9.77
C ILE A 71 -11.86 -6.79 9.75
N PHE A 72 -10.53 -6.64 9.72
CA PHE A 72 -9.86 -5.34 9.66
C PHE A 72 -10.23 -4.53 8.41
N ILE A 73 -10.34 -5.17 7.24
CA ILE A 73 -10.79 -4.50 6.00
C ILE A 73 -12.22 -3.98 6.17
N ASN A 74 -13.11 -4.77 6.80
CA ASN A 74 -14.47 -4.33 7.07
C ASN A 74 -14.52 -3.16 8.07
N GLU A 75 -13.68 -3.20 9.11
CA GLU A 75 -13.54 -2.10 10.08
C GLU A 75 -13.05 -0.82 9.40
N ILE A 76 -12.01 -0.92 8.55
CA ILE A 76 -11.52 0.22 7.76
C ILE A 76 -12.63 0.78 6.88
N LYS A 77 -13.42 -0.05 6.22
CA LYS A 77 -14.50 0.43 5.34
C LYS A 77 -15.55 1.23 6.13
N LEU A 78 -15.88 0.78 7.33
CA LEU A 78 -16.80 1.49 8.22
C LEU A 78 -16.20 2.82 8.67
N GLU A 79 -14.92 2.85 9.02
CA GLU A 79 -14.22 4.08 9.42
C GLU A 79 -14.06 5.07 8.26
N LEU A 80 -13.72 4.60 7.06
CA LEU A 80 -13.65 5.39 5.84
C LEU A 80 -15.01 6.02 5.48
N SER A 81 -16.12 5.35 5.79
CA SER A 81 -17.46 5.90 5.55
C SER A 81 -17.83 7.03 6.51
N ASN A 82 -17.15 7.11 7.66
CA ASN A 82 -17.30 8.22 8.61
C ASN A 82 -16.44 9.43 8.24
N ILE A 83 -15.57 9.30 7.22
CA ILE A 83 -14.79 10.43 6.71
C ILE A 83 -15.73 11.28 5.87
N VAL A 84 -16.16 12.40 6.44
CA VAL A 84 -16.84 13.46 5.70
C VAL A 84 -15.81 14.10 4.78
N TRP A 85 -15.72 13.62 3.54
CA TRP A 85 -14.88 14.24 2.54
C TRP A 85 -15.37 15.67 2.29
N PRO A 86 -14.44 16.65 2.21
CA PRO A 86 -14.80 18.04 2.00
C PRO A 86 -15.58 18.16 0.69
N SER A 87 -16.61 19.01 0.68
CA SER A 87 -17.40 19.25 -0.52
C SER A 87 -16.52 19.85 -1.62
N TYR A 88 -16.78 19.47 -2.88
CA TYR A 88 -16.07 20.04 -4.03
C TYR A 88 -16.13 21.57 -4.06
N LYS A 89 -17.22 22.16 -3.55
CA LYS A 89 -17.39 23.62 -3.45
C LYS A 89 -16.43 24.25 -2.44
N GLU A 90 -16.28 23.65 -1.27
CA GLU A 90 -15.38 24.12 -0.20
C GLU A 90 -13.92 24.02 -0.64
N THR A 91 -13.56 22.91 -1.28
CA THR A 91 -12.20 22.69 -1.80
C THR A 91 -11.86 23.69 -2.91
N SER A 92 -12.80 23.95 -3.82
CA SER A 92 -12.61 24.92 -4.91
C SER A 92 -12.52 26.36 -4.39
N GLN A 93 -13.27 26.70 -3.34
CA GLN A 93 -13.19 28.02 -2.71
C GLN A 93 -11.81 28.25 -2.09
N ILE A 94 -11.32 27.30 -1.29
CA ILE A 94 -10.01 27.41 -0.62
C ILE A 94 -8.88 27.46 -1.65
N THR A 95 -8.91 26.59 -2.67
CA THR A 95 -7.90 26.62 -3.74
C THR A 95 -7.93 27.90 -4.55
N GLY A 96 -9.11 28.45 -4.85
CA GLY A 96 -9.26 29.76 -5.50
C GLY A 96 -8.64 30.90 -4.69
N ILE A 97 -8.86 30.91 -3.38
CA ILE A 97 -8.25 31.89 -2.46
C ILE A 97 -6.71 31.78 -2.49
N VAL A 98 -6.18 30.55 -2.45
CA VAL A 98 -4.74 30.32 -2.53
C VAL A 98 -4.16 30.76 -3.87
N ILE A 99 -4.84 30.51 -4.98
CA ILE A 99 -4.42 30.96 -6.32
C ILE A 99 -4.35 32.49 -6.38
N LEU A 100 -5.34 33.18 -5.83
CA LEU A 100 -5.35 34.64 -5.76
C LEU A 100 -4.17 35.17 -4.93
N LEU A 101 -3.87 34.53 -3.80
CA LEU A 101 -2.70 34.86 -2.97
C LEU A 101 -1.38 34.67 -3.73
N ILE A 102 -1.24 33.59 -4.50
CA ILE A 102 -0.02 33.30 -5.28
C ILE A 102 0.18 34.36 -6.37
N ILE A 103 -0.89 34.75 -7.08
CA ILE A 103 -0.82 35.79 -8.11
C ILE A 103 -0.39 37.13 -7.48
N LEU A 104 -0.99 37.49 -6.34
CA LEU A 104 -0.66 38.74 -5.64
C LEU A 104 0.81 38.78 -5.21
N THR A 105 1.30 37.69 -4.62
CA THR A 105 2.69 37.59 -4.16
C THR A 105 3.68 37.55 -5.33
N SER A 106 3.32 36.86 -6.43
CA SER A 106 4.13 36.84 -7.65
C SER A 106 4.29 38.23 -8.26
N VAL A 107 3.21 39.00 -8.37
CA VAL A 107 3.26 40.39 -8.88
C VAL A 107 4.09 41.28 -7.96
N PHE A 108 3.92 41.16 -6.64
CA PHE A 108 4.69 41.92 -5.66
C PHE A 108 6.19 41.65 -5.79
N LEU A 109 6.60 40.38 -5.87
CA LEU A 109 8.00 40.01 -6.06
C LEU A 109 8.55 40.51 -7.39
N TRP A 110 7.80 40.39 -8.48
CA TRP A 110 8.21 40.87 -9.80
C TRP A 110 8.52 42.37 -9.82
N ILE A 111 7.69 43.18 -9.14
CA ILE A 111 7.92 44.63 -9.00
C ILE A 111 9.20 44.90 -8.19
N LEU A 112 9.37 44.21 -7.07
CA LEU A 112 10.51 44.37 -6.18
C LEU A 112 11.83 43.99 -6.88
N ASP A 113 11.84 42.87 -7.60
CA ASP A 113 12.97 42.43 -8.43
C ASP A 113 13.30 43.48 -9.51
N GLY A 114 12.29 44.04 -10.18
CA GLY A 114 12.48 45.09 -11.18
C GLY A 114 13.11 46.37 -10.62
N ILE A 115 12.73 46.77 -9.41
CA ILE A 115 13.31 47.92 -8.71
C ILE A 115 14.75 47.63 -8.33
N ILE A 116 15.03 46.46 -7.74
CA ILE A 116 16.39 46.06 -7.36
C ILE A 116 17.30 46.05 -8.59
N LEU A 117 16.87 45.44 -9.69
CA LEU A 117 17.66 45.40 -10.93
C LEU A 117 18.00 46.79 -11.47
N ARG A 118 17.05 47.73 -11.40
CA ARG A 118 17.29 49.13 -11.82
C ARG A 118 18.30 49.82 -10.92
N VAL A 119 18.21 49.62 -9.60
CA VAL A 119 19.17 50.15 -8.63
C VAL A 119 20.55 49.56 -8.87
N MET A 120 20.66 48.24 -9.04
CA MET A 120 21.91 47.56 -9.32
C MET A 120 22.52 48.04 -10.63
N SER A 121 21.73 48.19 -11.70
CA SER A 121 22.20 48.74 -12.97
C SER A 121 22.68 50.17 -12.82
N CYS A 122 22.00 51.02 -12.05
CA CYS A 122 22.43 52.39 -11.79
C CYS A 122 23.77 52.45 -11.01
N ILE A 123 24.00 51.53 -10.07
CA ILE A 123 25.25 51.43 -9.31
C ILE A 123 26.40 50.87 -10.15
N LEU A 124 26.14 49.89 -11.03
CA LEU A 124 27.17 49.28 -11.88
C LEU A 124 27.50 50.11 -13.13
N ALA A 125 26.52 50.83 -13.70
CA ALA A 125 26.66 51.66 -14.88
C ALA A 125 27.82 52.68 -14.83
N PRO A 126 28.14 53.36 -13.71
CA PRO A 126 29.28 54.28 -13.67
C PRO A 126 30.66 53.60 -13.72
N ARG A 127 30.73 52.25 -13.70
CA ARG A 127 32.00 51.48 -13.70
C ARG A 127 32.26 50.67 -14.97
N LEU A 128 31.37 50.75 -15.97
CA LEU A 128 31.50 50.20 -17.33
C LEU A 128 31.50 51.36 -18.33
#